data_AF-A0A327N675-F1
#
_entry.id   AF-A0A327N675-F1
#
_cell.length_a   1.000
_cell.length_b   1.000
_cell.length_c   1.000
_cell.angle_alpha   90.00
_cell.angle_beta   90.00
_cell.angle_gamma   90.00
#
_symmetry.space_group_name_H-M   'P 1'
#
loop_
_entity.id
_entity.type
_entity.pdbx_description
1 polymer ?
#
loop_
_entity_poly.entity_id
_entity_poly.type
_entity_poly.pdbx_seq_one_letter_code
_entity_poly.pdbx_strand_id
1 'polypeptide(L)'
;MGIAPKPRRPKKCDNPVCATSFVPFRMGQVVCSPACGLAIQEVNQEKARKAIVDLGRREIRAARERIKTRGDHTKEGQAAFNEWGRLRDSSLPCISCGRHHKPVNVLLSCMNDINGVLKRRDDKVCCAA
;
A
#
# COMPACT_ATOMS: atom_id res chain seq x y z
N MET A 1 36.67 -40.49 -2.88
CA MET A 1 37.71 -39.50 -2.52
C MET A 1 37.02 -38.19 -2.19
N GLY A 2 37.16 -37.70 -0.95
CA GLY A 2 36.56 -36.43 -0.53
C GLY A 2 37.39 -35.25 -1.00
N ILE A 3 36.76 -34.26 -1.63
CA ILE A 3 37.41 -33.01 -2.02
C ILE A 3 37.71 -32.22 -0.74
N ALA A 4 38.96 -31.86 -0.53
CA ALA A 4 39.36 -31.06 0.62
C ALA A 4 38.66 -29.68 0.61
N PRO A 5 38.17 -29.18 1.76
CA PRO A 5 37.50 -27.89 1.82
C PRO A 5 38.47 -26.76 1.47
N LYS A 6 38.03 -25.86 0.58
CA LYS A 6 38.82 -24.72 0.13
C LYS A 6 39.19 -23.83 1.33
N PRO A 7 40.45 -23.35 1.43
CA PRO A 7 40.85 -22.46 2.51
C PRO A 7 40.02 -21.16 2.48
N ARG A 8 39.65 -20.68 3.66
CA ARG A 8 38.88 -19.44 3.80
C ARG A 8 39.79 -18.26 3.48
N ARG A 9 39.26 -17.32 2.68
CA ARG A 9 40.00 -16.11 2.30
C ARG A 9 40.17 -15.19 3.51
N PRO A 10 41.36 -14.59 3.71
CA PRO A 10 41.56 -13.58 4.74
C PRO A 10 40.60 -12.41 4.54
N LYS A 11 40.09 -11.86 5.65
CA LYS A 11 39.26 -10.66 5.69
C LYS A 11 39.94 -9.60 6.56
N LYS A 12 39.63 -8.33 6.33
CA LYS A 12 40.04 -7.25 7.24
C LYS A 12 39.06 -7.16 8.41
N CYS A 13 39.57 -6.88 9.60
CA CYS A 13 38.75 -6.61 10.78
C CYS A 13 37.90 -5.35 10.56
N ASP A 14 36.61 -5.43 10.90
CA ASP A 14 35.66 -4.31 10.79
C ASP A 14 35.90 -3.20 11.82
N ASN A 15 36.70 -3.48 12.88
CA ASN A 15 37.13 -2.44 13.81
C ASN A 15 38.15 -1.50 13.13
N PRO A 16 37.83 -0.20 12.95
CA PRO A 16 38.69 0.76 12.24
C PRO A 16 40.03 0.97 12.95
N VAL A 17 40.10 0.73 14.26
CA VAL A 17 41.34 0.87 15.05
C VAL A 17 42.29 -0.32 14.82
N CYS A 18 41.75 -1.52 14.58
CA CYS A 18 42.55 -2.73 14.42
C CYS A 18 42.93 -2.95 12.94
N ALA A 19 41.95 -2.95 12.04
CA ALA A 19 42.10 -3.13 10.58
C ALA A 19 42.97 -4.33 10.11
N THR A 20 43.39 -5.23 11.01
CA THR A 20 44.27 -6.36 10.70
C THR A 20 43.58 -7.37 9.79
N SER A 21 44.35 -7.97 8.87
CA SER A 21 43.89 -9.12 8.09
C SER A 21 43.88 -10.39 8.93
N PHE A 22 42.74 -11.06 9.02
CA PHE A 22 42.58 -12.32 9.77
C PHE A 22 41.88 -13.38 8.93
N VAL A 23 42.13 -14.66 9.22
CA VAL A 23 41.42 -15.78 8.60
C VAL A 23 40.21 -16.14 9.47
N PRO A 24 38.96 -16.03 8.96
CA PRO A 24 37.77 -16.22 9.78
C PRO A 24 37.58 -17.68 10.18
N PHE A 25 37.47 -17.92 11.50
CA PHE A 25 37.24 -19.26 12.07
C PHE A 25 35.79 -19.72 11.91
N ARG A 26 34.81 -18.81 11.81
CA ARG A 26 33.41 -19.12 11.49
C ARG A 26 32.91 -18.35 10.26
N MET A 27 31.90 -18.90 9.60
CA MET A 27 31.18 -18.17 8.55
C MET A 27 30.50 -16.95 9.18
N GLY A 28 30.58 -15.80 8.51
CA GLY A 28 30.02 -14.54 9.02
C GLY A 28 30.89 -13.81 10.06
N GLN A 29 32.06 -14.34 10.44
CA GLN A 29 32.98 -13.60 11.33
C GLN A 29 33.50 -12.34 10.63
N VAL A 30 33.24 -11.19 11.25
CA VAL A 30 33.61 -9.83 10.77
C VAL A 30 34.75 -9.20 11.57
N VAL A 31 34.99 -9.68 12.79
CA VAL A 31 36.06 -9.18 13.68
C VAL A 31 37.10 -10.26 13.97
N CYS A 32 38.36 -9.84 14.14
CA CYS A 32 39.46 -10.76 14.44
C CYS A 32 39.37 -11.38 15.85
N SER A 33 38.80 -10.65 16.82
CA SER A 33 38.68 -11.08 18.22
C SER A 33 37.42 -10.53 18.90
N PRO A 34 36.96 -11.12 20.03
CA PRO A 34 35.82 -10.60 20.79
C PRO A 34 36.00 -9.15 21.27
N ALA A 35 37.23 -8.77 21.63
CA ALA A 35 37.55 -7.40 22.04
C ALA A 35 37.27 -6.39 20.92
N CYS A 36 37.62 -6.72 19.68
CA CYS A 36 37.28 -5.88 18.52
C CYS A 36 35.77 -5.83 18.24
N GLY A 37 35.02 -6.88 18.60
CA GLY A 37 33.56 -6.90 18.51
C GLY A 37 32.89 -5.96 19.51
N LEU A 38 33.39 -5.91 20.75
CA LEU A 38 32.91 -4.99 21.78
C LEU A 38 33.22 -3.52 21.42
N ALA A 39 34.38 -3.27 20.81
CA ALA A 39 34.76 -1.92 20.38
C ALA A 39 33.81 -1.31 19.31
N ILE A 40 33.14 -2.15 18.51
CA ILE A 40 32.18 -1.70 17.47
C ILE A 40 30.71 -1.93 17.87
N GLN A 41 30.45 -2.24 19.14
CA GLN A 41 29.12 -2.64 19.62
C GLN A 41 28.06 -1.57 19.31
N GLU A 42 28.36 -0.30 19.53
CA GLU A 42 27.42 0.80 19.34
C GLU A 42 26.93 0.91 17.90
N VAL A 43 27.85 0.82 16.93
CA VAL A 43 27.54 0.87 15.49
C VAL A 43 26.63 -0.30 15.09
N ASN A 44 26.89 -1.49 15.63
CA ASN A 44 26.07 -2.68 15.36
C ASN A 44 24.70 -2.59 16.03
N GLN A 45 24.63 -2.03 17.24
CA GLN A 45 23.35 -1.79 17.93
C GLN A 45 22.50 -0.77 17.16
N GLU A 46 23.08 0.30 16.63
CA GLU A 46 22.33 1.30 15.87
C GLU A 46 21.75 0.70 14.58
N LYS A 47 22.55 -0.11 13.85
CA LYS A 47 22.07 -0.85 12.67
C LYS A 47 20.91 -1.79 13.04
N ALA A 48 21.01 -2.51 14.15
CA ALA A 48 19.95 -3.40 14.64
C ALA A 48 18.66 -2.63 14.99
N ARG A 49 18.78 -1.49 15.69
CA ARG A 49 17.64 -0.63 16.03
C ARG A 49 16.92 -0.12 14.78
N LYS A 50 17.67 0.37 13.78
CA LYS A 50 17.10 0.84 12.50
C LYS A 50 16.33 -0.28 11.79
N ALA A 51 16.91 -1.48 11.72
CA ALA A 51 16.25 -2.63 11.12
C ALA A 51 14.91 -2.97 11.80
N ILE A 52 14.85 -2.94 13.14
CA ILE A 52 13.61 -3.21 13.89
C ILE A 52 12.55 -2.14 13.59
N VAL A 53 12.93 -0.86 13.56
CA VAL A 53 12.01 0.24 13.25
C VAL A 53 11.45 0.11 11.83
N ASP A 54 12.28 -0.26 10.87
CA ASP A 54 11.86 -0.43 9.47
C ASP A 54 10.89 -1.60 9.31
N LEU A 55 11.08 -2.71 10.04
CA LEU A 55 10.13 -3.82 10.07
C LEU A 55 8.77 -3.36 10.62
N GLY A 56 8.76 -2.65 11.76
CA GLY A 56 7.53 -2.12 12.35
C GLY A 56 6.78 -1.17 11.40
N ARG A 57 7.49 -0.34 10.64
CA ARG A 57 6.88 0.53 9.62
C ARG A 57 6.23 -0.26 8.48
N ARG A 58 6.85 -1.35 8.03
CA ARG A 58 6.31 -2.22 6.98
C ARG A 58 5.04 -2.93 7.46
N GLU A 59 5.05 -3.43 8.68
CA GLU A 59 3.89 -4.08 9.29
C GLU A 59 2.71 -3.12 9.47
N ILE A 60 2.97 -1.91 9.96
CA ILE A 60 1.93 -0.86 10.09
C ILE A 60 1.35 -0.49 8.72
N ARG A 61 2.20 -0.40 7.67
CA ARG A 61 1.72 -0.12 6.31
C ARG A 61 0.84 -1.26 5.79
N ALA A 62 1.29 -2.50 5.91
CA ALA A 62 0.50 -3.66 5.50
C ALA A 62 -0.83 -3.75 6.29
N ALA A 63 -0.84 -3.42 7.58
CA ALA A 63 -2.07 -3.37 8.37
C ALA A 63 -3.04 -2.28 7.88
N ARG A 64 -2.53 -1.09 7.52
CA ARG A 64 -3.35 -0.01 6.95
C ARG A 64 -3.93 -0.36 5.58
N GLU A 65 -3.22 -1.15 4.78
CA GLU A 65 -3.73 -1.62 3.48
C GLU A 65 -4.83 -2.69 3.63
N ARG A 66 -4.76 -3.51 4.69
CA ARG A 66 -5.79 -4.53 4.99
C ARG A 66 -7.08 -3.92 5.54
N ILE A 67 -6.98 -2.78 6.23
CA ILE A 67 -8.11 -2.13 6.87
C ILE A 67 -8.68 -1.07 5.92
N LYS A 68 -10.00 -1.07 5.72
CA LYS A 68 -10.68 -0.01 4.95
C LYS A 68 -10.39 1.35 5.59
N THR A 69 -10.08 2.34 4.77
CA THR A 69 -9.83 3.68 5.30
C THR A 69 -11.17 4.34 5.69
N ARG A 70 -11.12 5.35 6.58
CA ARG A 70 -12.29 6.17 6.90
C ARG A 70 -12.93 6.78 5.63
N GLY A 71 -12.11 7.16 4.65
CA GLY A 71 -12.58 7.70 3.38
C GLY A 71 -13.39 6.68 2.58
N ASP A 72 -12.95 5.42 2.55
CA ASP A 72 -13.66 4.34 1.85
C ASP A 72 -15.00 4.05 2.52
N HIS A 73 -15.05 3.99 3.85
CA HIS A 73 -16.30 3.88 4.59
C HIS A 73 -17.27 5.04 4.31
N THR A 74 -16.75 6.26 4.22
CA THR A 74 -17.58 7.44 3.91
C THR A 74 -18.13 7.38 2.49
N LYS A 75 -17.32 6.93 1.51
CA LYS A 75 -17.76 6.76 0.12
C LYS A 75 -18.83 5.68 -0.01
N GLU A 76 -18.62 4.52 0.61
CA GLU A 76 -19.59 3.42 0.64
C GLU A 76 -20.90 3.87 1.30
N GLY A 77 -20.82 4.58 2.43
CA GLY A 77 -21.99 5.13 3.11
C GLY A 77 -22.73 6.17 2.28
N GLN A 78 -22.02 7.10 1.64
CA GLN A 78 -22.64 8.11 0.77
C GLN A 78 -23.31 7.47 -0.45
N ALA A 79 -22.69 6.47 -1.06
CA ALA A 79 -23.26 5.75 -2.19
C ALA A 79 -24.58 5.05 -1.81
N ALA A 80 -24.58 4.31 -0.70
CA ALA A 80 -25.76 3.64 -0.18
C ALA A 80 -26.87 4.64 0.21
N PHE A 81 -26.50 5.77 0.84
CA PHE A 81 -27.46 6.80 1.23
C PHE A 81 -28.08 7.51 0.00
N ASN A 82 -27.27 7.82 -1.01
CA ASN A 82 -27.74 8.42 -2.26
C ASN A 82 -28.66 7.48 -3.01
N GLU A 83 -28.34 6.18 -3.06
CA GLU A 83 -29.19 5.16 -3.67
C GLU A 83 -30.53 5.05 -2.95
N TRP A 84 -30.52 4.97 -1.63
CA TRP A 84 -31.75 4.99 -0.83
C TRP A 84 -32.59 6.25 -1.09
N GLY A 85 -31.98 7.43 -1.10
CA GLY A 85 -32.67 8.69 -1.37
C GLY A 85 -33.35 8.69 -2.73
N ARG A 86 -32.67 8.19 -3.77
CA ARG A 86 -33.23 8.08 -5.13
C ARG A 86 -34.40 7.12 -5.21
N LEU A 87 -34.35 5.98 -4.52
CA LEU A 87 -35.45 5.02 -4.50
C LEU A 87 -36.66 5.58 -3.75
N ARG A 88 -36.42 6.21 -2.59
CA ARG A 88 -37.46 6.82 -1.76
C ARG A 88 -38.20 7.94 -2.48
N ASP A 89 -37.45 8.84 -3.12
CA ASP A 89 -37.99 10.06 -3.74
C ASP A 89 -38.29 9.88 -5.24
N SER A 90 -38.27 8.64 -5.73
CA SER A 90 -38.44 8.31 -7.16
C SER A 90 -39.73 8.83 -7.78
N SER A 91 -40.80 8.95 -7.00
CA SER A 91 -42.11 9.46 -7.42
C SER A 91 -42.29 10.97 -7.18
N LEU A 92 -41.35 11.61 -6.49
CA LEU A 92 -41.42 13.03 -6.15
C LEU A 92 -40.74 13.89 -7.23
N PRO A 93 -41.17 15.15 -7.39
CA PRO A 93 -40.44 16.09 -8.22
C PRO A 93 -39.08 16.44 -7.61
N CYS A 94 -38.07 16.68 -8.46
CA CYS A 94 -36.75 17.13 -8.02
C CYS A 94 -36.86 18.38 -7.14
N ILE A 95 -36.24 18.36 -5.95
CA ILE A 95 -36.33 19.45 -4.97
C ILE A 95 -35.77 20.80 -5.49
N SER A 96 -34.80 20.76 -6.41
CA SER A 96 -34.15 21.96 -6.93
C SER A 96 -34.90 22.61 -8.10
N CYS A 97 -35.62 21.83 -8.92
CA CYS A 97 -36.24 22.34 -10.15
C CYS A 97 -37.73 22.03 -10.31
N GLY A 98 -38.33 21.28 -9.37
CA GLY A 98 -39.76 20.97 -9.32
C GLY A 98 -40.26 20.04 -10.43
N ARG A 99 -39.39 19.49 -11.28
CA ARG A 99 -39.78 18.59 -12.38
C ARG A 99 -39.77 17.13 -11.93
N HIS A 100 -40.78 16.38 -12.36
CA HIS A 100 -40.84 14.94 -12.16
C HIS A 100 -39.81 14.23 -13.05
N HIS A 101 -39.18 13.19 -12.50
CA HIS A 101 -38.30 12.31 -13.25
C HIS A 101 -39.13 11.62 -14.35
N LYS A 102 -38.74 11.79 -15.62
CA LYS A 102 -39.42 11.09 -16.72
C LYS A 102 -39.16 9.59 -16.56
N PRO A 103 -40.18 8.73 -16.61
CA PRO A 103 -39.96 7.29 -16.62
C PRO A 103 -39.21 6.96 -17.90
N VAL A 104 -37.95 6.55 -17.79
CA VAL A 104 -37.23 5.94 -18.90
C VAL A 104 -37.91 4.61 -19.17
N ASN A 105 -38.69 4.55 -20.25
CA ASN A 105 -39.24 3.29 -20.73
C ASN A 105 -38.07 2.39 -21.16
N VAL A 106 -37.77 1.40 -20.32
CA VAL A 106 -36.58 0.54 -20.40
C VAL A 106 -36.52 -0.24 -21.74
N LEU A 107 -37.64 -0.36 -22.45
CA LEU A 107 -37.72 -1.09 -23.72
C LEU A 107 -37.27 -0.28 -24.95
N LEU A 108 -37.18 1.06 -24.91
CA LEU A 108 -36.89 1.86 -26.11
C LEU A 108 -35.44 2.34 -26.22
N SER A 109 -34.63 2.25 -25.17
CA SER A 109 -33.22 2.69 -25.22
C SER A 109 -32.22 1.59 -25.60
N CYS A 110 -32.61 0.32 -25.64
CA CYS A 110 -31.67 -0.78 -25.89
C CYS A 110 -31.44 -1.12 -27.37
N MET A 111 -32.17 -0.53 -28.33
CA MET A 111 -32.06 -0.92 -29.75
C MET A 111 -31.40 0.12 -30.68
N ASN A 112 -31.03 1.31 -30.21
CA ASN A 112 -30.50 2.36 -31.10
C ASN A 112 -29.06 2.84 -30.82
N ASP A 113 -28.31 2.18 -29.92
CA ASP A 113 -26.99 2.65 -29.50
C ASP A 113 -25.83 1.78 -30.04
N ILE A 114 -25.79 1.53 -31.36
CA ILE A 114 -24.64 0.85 -32.01
C ILE A 114 -23.52 1.83 -32.41
N ASN A 115 -23.77 3.14 -32.49
CA ASN A 115 -22.76 4.10 -32.92
C ASN A 115 -22.37 5.06 -31.80
N GLY A 116 -21.38 4.61 -31.01
CA GLY A 116 -20.85 5.34 -29.86
C GLY A 116 -20.27 6.70 -30.22
N VAL A 117 -20.94 7.78 -29.80
CA VAL A 117 -20.33 9.06 -29.44
C VAL A 117 -21.18 9.70 -28.33
N LEU A 118 -20.75 9.55 -27.08
CA LEU A 118 -21.36 10.21 -25.92
C LEU A 118 -21.15 11.73 -25.98
N LYS A 119 -22.05 12.46 -26.62
CA LYS A 119 -22.28 13.86 -26.25
C LYS A 119 -23.10 13.86 -24.95
N ARG A 120 -22.39 13.97 -23.83
CA ARG A 120 -22.91 14.57 -22.59
C ARG A 120 -23.55 15.90 -22.99
N ARG A 121 -24.87 15.92 -23.10
CA ARG A 121 -25.68 17.13 -23.29
C ARG A 121 -26.15 17.54 -21.90
N ASP A 122 -25.84 18.77 -21.54
CA ASP A 122 -25.77 19.34 -20.20
C ASP A 122 -27.09 19.45 -19.40
N ASP A 123 -28.15 18.74 -19.82
CA ASP A 123 -29.43 18.70 -19.10
C ASP A 123 -29.51 17.59 -18.03
N LYS A 124 -28.50 16.72 -17.94
CA LYS A 124 -28.50 15.54 -17.04
C LYS A 124 -27.92 15.81 -15.65
N VAL A 125 -27.37 16.99 -15.38
CA VAL A 125 -26.73 17.28 -14.08
C VAL A 125 -27.75 17.64 -13.00
N CYS A 126 -28.91 18.22 -13.35
CA CYS A 126 -29.93 18.60 -12.37
C CYS A 126 -30.84 17.46 -11.90
N CYS A 127 -30.92 16.34 -12.63
CA CYS A 127 -31.82 15.22 -12.30
C CYS A 127 -31.12 13.98 -11.72
N ALA A 128 -29.81 14.07 -11.43
CA ALA A 128 -28.98 12.96 -10.96
C ALA A 128 -28.11 13.31 -9.75
N ALA A 129 -28.60 14.19 -8.87
CA ALA A 129 -28.08 14.28 -7.50
C ALA A 129 -28.78 13.22 -6.65
#